data_AF-A0A2D6EKG6-F1
#
_entry.id   AF-A0A2D6EKG6-F1
#
_cell.length_a   1.000
_cell.length_b   1.000
_cell.length_c   1.000
_cell.angle_alpha   90.00
_cell.angle_beta   90.00
_cell.angle_gamma   90.00
#
_symmetry.space_group_name_H-M   'P 1'
#
loop_
_entity.id
_entity.type
_entity.pdbx_description
1 polymer ?
#
loop_
_entity_poly.entity_id
_entity_poly.type
_entity_poly.pdbx_seq_one_letter_code
_entity_poly.pdbx_strand_id
1 'polypeptide(L)'
;MREIKNHIIHCSDSDFGCVREIRRWHQKRGFRDVGYHFIIRQDGEIEIGRPLDEIGAHCKGFNTQSIGTCLIGRYNFTQQQFKALKKLHNMLAKLFDGLTLQPHGHFNKRKTCPNFNPVERVLK
;
A
#
# COMPACT_ATOMS: atom_id res chain seq x y z
N MET A 1 -17.81 -7.55 -8.60
CA MET A 1 -16.64 -7.03 -7.86
C MET A 1 -15.43 -7.87 -8.26
N ARG A 2 -14.26 -7.26 -8.53
CA ARG A 2 -13.07 -8.02 -8.95
C ARG A 2 -12.55 -8.90 -7.81
N GLU A 3 -11.95 -10.04 -8.14
CA GLU A 3 -11.32 -10.92 -7.16
C GLU A 3 -10.06 -10.25 -6.58
N ILE A 4 -9.97 -10.14 -5.25
CA ILE A 4 -8.82 -9.55 -4.54
C ILE A 4 -8.19 -10.63 -3.67
N LYS A 5 -6.90 -10.90 -3.87
CA LYS A 5 -6.13 -11.91 -3.11
C LYS A 5 -5.06 -11.31 -2.21
N ASN A 6 -4.55 -10.13 -2.58
CA ASN A 6 -3.35 -9.58 -1.96
C ASN A 6 -3.56 -8.13 -1.51
N HIS A 7 -3.20 -7.86 -0.26
CA HIS A 7 -2.93 -6.52 0.25
C HIS A 7 -1.42 -6.29 0.19
N ILE A 8 -0.97 -5.53 -0.81
CA ILE A 8 0.46 -5.34 -1.11
C ILE A 8 0.95 -4.03 -0.50
N ILE A 9 1.96 -4.12 0.36
CA ILE A 9 2.47 -2.98 1.12
C ILE A 9 3.70 -2.36 0.47
N HIS A 10 3.70 -1.04 0.40
CA HIS A 10 4.74 -0.19 -0.18
C HIS A 10 5.21 0.87 0.81
N CYS A 11 6.37 1.44 0.51
CA CYS A 11 6.85 2.68 1.10
C CYS A 11 6.98 3.76 0.01
N SER A 12 6.84 5.04 0.37
CA SER A 12 7.00 6.15 -0.58
C SER A 12 8.44 6.38 -1.01
N ASP A 13 9.41 5.86 -0.25
CA ASP A 13 10.84 6.15 -0.41
C ASP A 13 11.14 7.65 -0.25
N SER A 14 10.34 8.32 0.59
CA SER A 14 10.43 9.75 0.90
C SER A 14 9.96 10.00 2.33
N ASP A 15 10.57 10.98 3.00
CA ASP A 15 10.26 11.33 4.40
C ASP A 15 9.02 12.22 4.55
N PHE A 16 8.36 12.56 3.45
CA PHE A 16 7.13 13.34 3.45
C PHE A 16 6.20 12.88 2.33
N GLY A 17 4.95 13.32 2.41
CA GLY A 17 3.97 13.09 1.38
C GLY A 17 2.55 12.93 1.92
N CYS A 18 1.62 13.02 0.98
CA CYS A 18 0.21 12.74 1.14
C CYS A 18 -0.31 12.24 -0.22
N VAL A 19 -1.56 11.82 -0.29
CA VAL A 19 -2.18 11.34 -1.53
C VAL A 19 -2.04 12.36 -2.67
N ARG A 20 -2.15 13.66 -2.38
CA ARG A 20 -1.99 14.73 -3.37
C ARG A 20 -0.58 14.78 -3.94
N GLU A 21 0.45 14.71 -3.10
CA GLU A 21 1.85 14.72 -3.55
C GLU A 21 2.20 13.44 -4.31
N ILE A 22 1.80 12.26 -3.80
CA ILE A 22 2.05 10.99 -4.48
C ILE A 22 1.36 10.96 -5.85
N ARG A 23 0.10 11.42 -5.94
CA ARG A 23 -0.64 11.59 -7.21
C ARG A 23 0.14 12.45 -8.19
N ARG A 24 0.61 13.62 -7.75
CA ARG A 24 1.43 14.52 -8.57
C ARG A 24 2.72 13.85 -9.05
N TRP A 25 3.43 13.11 -8.19
CA TRP A 25 4.65 12.40 -8.58
C TRP A 25 4.37 11.27 -9.58
N HIS A 26 3.28 10.54 -9.41
CA HIS A 26 2.88 9.47 -10.33
C HIS A 26 2.44 10.03 -11.69
N GLN A 27 1.69 11.12 -11.72
CA GLN A 27 1.29 11.80 -12.95
C GLN A 27 2.50 12.33 -13.73
N LYS A 28 3.51 12.90 -13.05
CA LYS A 28 4.79 13.27 -13.67
C LYS A 28 5.52 12.08 -14.30
N ARG A 29 5.24 10.85 -13.86
CA ARG A 29 5.79 9.59 -14.41
C ARG A 29 4.87 8.96 -15.47
N GLY A 30 3.84 9.67 -15.91
CA GLY A 30 2.90 9.23 -16.94
C GLY A 30 1.75 8.36 -16.44
N PHE A 31 1.50 8.31 -15.13
CA PHE A 31 0.36 7.57 -14.60
C PHE A 31 -0.89 8.44 -14.71
N ARG A 32 -2.05 7.83 -14.97
CA ARG A 32 -3.34 8.54 -14.94
C ARG A 32 -3.64 9.16 -13.57
N ASP A 33 -3.25 8.46 -12.50
CA ASP A 33 -3.54 8.83 -11.11
C ASP A 33 -2.54 8.15 -10.15
N VAL A 34 -2.58 8.49 -8.85
CA VAL A 34 -1.90 7.77 -7.76
C VAL A 34 -2.05 6.27 -7.93
N GLY A 35 -0.98 5.50 -7.72
CA GLY A 35 -0.95 4.07 -8.04
C GLY A 35 -1.54 3.18 -6.95
N TYR A 36 -1.74 3.74 -5.77
CA TYR A 36 -2.17 3.05 -4.55
C TYR A 36 -3.65 3.33 -4.27
N HIS A 37 -4.30 2.41 -3.56
CA HIS A 37 -5.67 2.59 -3.08
C HIS A 37 -5.69 3.33 -1.74
N PHE A 38 -4.63 3.15 -0.92
CA PHE A 38 -4.48 3.83 0.35
C PHE A 38 -3.06 4.38 0.54
N ILE A 39 -2.96 5.51 1.22
CA ILE A 39 -1.72 6.12 1.69
C ILE A 39 -1.82 6.26 3.20
N ILE A 40 -0.77 5.90 3.94
CA ILE A 40 -0.70 6.06 5.40
C ILE A 40 0.41 7.05 5.74
N ARG A 41 0.02 8.23 6.24
CA ARG A 41 0.94 9.28 6.66
C ARG A 41 1.66 8.92 7.96
N GLN A 42 2.71 9.64 8.33
CA GLN A 42 3.55 9.33 9.50
C GLN A 42 2.80 9.39 10.84
N ASP A 43 1.74 10.19 10.92
CA ASP A 43 0.81 10.27 12.06
C ASP A 43 -0.22 9.13 12.09
N GLY A 44 -0.25 8.26 11.07
CA GLY A 44 -1.21 7.16 10.95
C GLY A 44 -2.51 7.54 10.25
N GLU A 45 -2.67 8.77 9.75
CA GLU A 45 -3.80 9.15 8.91
C GLU A 45 -3.83 8.28 7.64
N ILE A 46 -5.00 7.72 7.32
CA ILE A 46 -5.22 6.92 6.12
C ILE A 46 -5.95 7.78 5.09
N GLU A 47 -5.27 8.08 3.99
CA GLU A 47 -5.84 8.80 2.86
C GLU A 47 -6.24 7.83 1.74
N ILE A 48 -7.38 8.10 1.11
CA ILE A 48 -7.90 7.30 0.01
C ILE A 48 -7.28 7.78 -1.31
N GLY A 49 -6.65 6.85 -2.03
CA GLY A 49 -6.12 7.02 -3.37
C GLY A 49 -7.13 6.59 -4.43
N ARG A 50 -6.81 5.51 -5.17
CA ARG A 50 -7.73 4.92 -6.14
C ARG A 50 -8.93 4.24 -5.47
N PRO A 51 -10.13 4.32 -6.07
CA PRO A 51 -11.27 3.50 -5.68
C PRO A 51 -10.95 2.00 -5.67
N LEU A 52 -11.57 1.22 -4.79
CA LEU A 52 -11.30 -0.22 -4.65
C LEU A 52 -11.73 -1.04 -5.88
N ASP A 53 -12.76 -0.58 -6.59
CA ASP A 53 -13.26 -1.17 -7.84
C ASP A 53 -12.38 -0.85 -9.05
N GLU A 54 -11.50 0.15 -8.98
CA GLU A 54 -10.48 0.40 -9.98
C GLU A 54 -9.22 -0.45 -9.78
N ILE A 55 -8.58 -0.83 -10.88
CA ILE A 55 -7.29 -1.52 -10.85
C ILE A 55 -6.18 -0.51 -10.48
N GLY A 56 -5.37 -0.88 -9.49
CA GLY A 56 -4.20 -0.12 -9.07
C GLY A 56 -3.06 -0.12 -10.07
N ALA A 57 -2.03 0.70 -9.80
CA ALA A 57 -0.80 0.77 -10.59
C ALA A 57 0.42 0.76 -9.67
N HIS A 58 0.59 -0.32 -8.90
CA HIS A 58 1.61 -0.40 -7.85
C HIS A 58 2.47 -1.68 -7.90
N CYS A 59 1.97 -2.77 -8.49
CA CYS A 59 2.69 -4.04 -8.60
C CYS A 59 2.44 -4.70 -9.98
N LYS A 60 3.41 -4.57 -10.90
CA LYS A 60 3.31 -5.11 -12.26
C LYS A 60 3.06 -6.63 -12.22
N GLY A 61 2.04 -7.09 -12.96
CA GLY A 61 1.62 -8.49 -12.99
C GLY A 61 0.61 -8.89 -11.90
N PHE A 62 0.43 -8.07 -10.85
CA PHE A 62 -0.42 -8.42 -9.70
C PHE A 62 -1.50 -7.36 -9.39
N ASN A 63 -1.54 -6.24 -10.12
CA ASN A 63 -2.48 -5.13 -9.88
C ASN A 63 -3.97 -5.56 -9.92
N THR A 64 -4.34 -6.48 -10.81
CA THR A 64 -5.75 -6.89 -11.01
C THR A 64 -6.34 -7.56 -9.76
N GLN A 65 -5.53 -8.33 -9.04
CA GLN A 65 -5.92 -9.11 -7.86
C GLN A 65 -5.37 -8.54 -6.54
N SER A 66 -5.08 -7.25 -6.50
CA SER A 66 -4.52 -6.63 -5.30
C SER A 66 -5.05 -5.25 -4.95
N ILE A 67 -4.93 -4.95 -3.66
CA ILE A 67 -5.04 -3.63 -3.06
C ILE A 67 -3.63 -3.20 -2.62
N GLY A 68 -3.12 -2.11 -3.20
CA GLY A 68 -1.88 -1.47 -2.78
C GLY A 68 -2.08 -0.39 -1.72
N THR A 69 -1.30 -0.47 -0.64
CA THR A 69 -1.20 0.54 0.42
C THR A 69 0.23 1.03 0.54
N CYS A 70 0.43 2.36 0.57
CA CYS A 70 1.74 2.99 0.67
C CYS A 70 1.91 3.72 2.00
N LEU A 71 2.95 3.40 2.78
CA LEU A 71 3.32 4.16 3.96
C LEU A 71 4.30 5.26 3.56
N ILE A 72 4.06 6.48 4.04
CA ILE A 72 5.02 7.58 3.88
C ILE A 72 6.26 7.31 4.74
N GLY A 73 7.41 7.17 4.08
CA GLY A 73 8.68 6.89 4.71
C GLY A 73 9.57 5.99 3.86
N ARG A 74 10.76 5.69 4.41
CA ARG A 74 11.74 4.80 3.79
C ARG A 74 12.19 3.67 4.73
N TYR A 75 12.73 4.00 5.91
CA TYR A 75 13.25 3.03 6.87
C TYR A 75 12.67 3.19 8.29
N ASN A 76 12.30 4.42 8.68
CA ASN A 76 11.80 4.74 10.01
C ASN A 76 10.28 4.98 9.97
N PHE A 77 9.50 3.90 10.15
CA PHE A 77 8.04 3.98 10.21
C PHE A 77 7.56 4.08 11.65
N THR A 78 6.47 4.79 11.88
CA THR A 78 5.94 5.04 13.21
C THR A 78 5.02 3.92 13.69
N GLN A 79 4.85 3.79 15.01
CA GLN A 79 3.86 2.88 15.58
C GLN A 79 2.43 3.23 15.17
N GLN A 80 2.14 4.49 14.89
CA GLN A 80 0.82 4.93 14.42
C GLN A 80 0.54 4.40 13.02
N GLN A 81 1.54 4.41 12.13
CA GLN A 81 1.44 3.81 10.80
C GLN A 81 1.14 2.31 10.86
N PHE A 82 1.84 1.57 11.73
CA PHE A 82 1.61 0.13 11.87
C PHE A 82 0.24 -0.19 12.46
N LYS A 83 -0.24 0.58 13.44
CA LYS A 83 -1.61 0.47 13.98
C LYS A 83 -2.66 0.74 12.90
N ALA A 84 -2.47 1.79 12.10
CA ALA A 84 -3.35 2.13 10.99
C ALA A 84 -3.37 1.02 9.92
N LEU A 85 -2.19 0.50 9.55
CA LEU A 85 -2.06 -0.60 8.59
C LEU A 85 -2.75 -1.88 9.08
N LYS A 86 -2.57 -2.24 10.37
CA LYS A 86 -3.25 -3.41 10.98
C LYS A 86 -4.76 -3.26 10.90
N LYS A 87 -5.28 -2.10 11.32
CA LYS A 87 -6.72 -1.79 11.28
C LYS A 87 -7.26 -1.87 9.85
N LEU A 88 -6.57 -1.24 8.90
CA LEU A 88 -6.93 -1.25 7.48
C LEU A 88 -6.97 -2.67 6.92
N HIS A 89 -5.92 -3.46 7.14
CA HIS A 89 -5.87 -4.84 6.67
C HIS A 89 -7.00 -5.70 7.25
N ASN A 90 -7.28 -5.58 8.55
CA ASN A 90 -8.38 -6.32 9.19
C ASN A 90 -9.75 -5.95 8.62
N MET A 91 -9.97 -4.68 8.24
CA MET A 91 -11.21 -4.27 7.57
C MET A 91 -11.29 -4.87 6.17
N LEU A 92 -10.21 -4.81 5.38
CA LEU A 92 -10.17 -5.39 4.04
C LEU A 92 -10.33 -6.91 4.06
N ALA A 93 -9.77 -7.61 5.06
CA ALA A 93 -9.90 -9.06 5.20
C ALA A 93 -11.33 -9.52 5.52
N LYS A 94 -12.19 -8.63 6.05
CA LYS A 94 -13.62 -8.91 6.20
C LYS A 94 -14.40 -8.76 4.89
N LEU A 95 -13.86 -7.99 3.93
CA LEU A 95 -14.49 -7.73 2.63
C LEU A 95 -14.02 -8.72 1.56
N PHE A 96 -12.79 -9.20 1.68
CA PHE A 96 -12.15 -10.08 0.70
C PHE A 96 -11.68 -11.35 1.40
N ASP A 97 -12.41 -12.45 1.15
CA ASP A 97 -12.08 -13.75 1.73
C ASP A 97 -10.69 -14.23 1.25
N GLY A 98 -9.93 -14.83 2.16
CA GLY A 98 -8.56 -15.29 1.88
C GLY A 98 -7.52 -14.20 1.60
N LEU A 99 -7.79 -12.93 1.92
CA LEU A 99 -6.87 -11.82 1.68
C LEU A 99 -5.54 -11.98 2.43
N THR A 100 -4.44 -12.02 1.69
CA THR A 100 -3.08 -12.11 2.27
C THR A 100 -2.41 -10.74 2.38
N LEU A 101 -1.59 -10.55 3.42
CA LEU A 101 -0.75 -9.36 3.59
C LEU A 101 0.68 -9.64 3.11
N GLN A 102 1.18 -8.89 2.13
CA GLN A 102 2.48 -9.17 1.53
C GLN A 102 3.28 -7.88 1.26
N PRO A 103 4.62 -7.87 1.43
CA PRO A 103 5.47 -6.78 0.97
C PRO A 103 5.58 -6.79 -0.57
N HIS A 104 5.78 -5.63 -1.21
CA HIS A 104 6.03 -5.59 -2.66
C HIS A 104 7.23 -6.46 -3.08
N GLY A 105 8.30 -6.49 -2.28
CA GLY A 105 9.46 -7.36 -2.51
C GLY A 105 9.14 -8.86 -2.59
N HIS A 106 7.98 -9.29 -2.06
CA HIS A 106 7.49 -10.67 -2.25
C HIS A 106 7.30 -11.01 -3.74
N PHE A 107 6.68 -10.09 -4.49
CA PHE A 107 6.31 -10.25 -5.90
C PHE A 107 7.41 -9.82 -6.88
N ASN A 108 8.39 -9.06 -6.40
CA ASN A 108 9.55 -8.68 -7.19
C ASN A 108 10.80 -8.70 -6.31
N LYS A 109 11.55 -9.81 -6.39
CA LYS A 109 12.75 -10.04 -5.57
C LYS A 109 13.88 -9.02 -5.78
N ARG A 110 13.82 -8.21 -6.85
CA ARG A 110 14.76 -7.11 -7.08
C ARG A 110 14.41 -5.83 -6.30
N LYS A 111 13.31 -5.84 -5.53
CA LYS A 111 12.84 -4.69 -4.75
C LYS A 111 12.92 -5.00 -3.26
N THR A 112 13.43 -4.04 -2.49
CA THR A 112 13.42 -4.08 -1.02
C THR A 112 12.13 -3.53 -0.42
N CYS A 113 11.33 -2.79 -1.21
CA CYS A 113 10.06 -2.18 -0.80
C CYS A 113 9.12 -3.20 -0.11
N PRO A 114 8.57 -2.88 1.08
CA PRO A 114 8.56 -1.58 1.76
C PRO A 114 9.72 -1.35 2.75
N ASN A 115 10.82 -2.09 2.64
CA ASN A 115 11.98 -2.11 3.56
C ASN A 115 11.69 -2.66 4.97
N PHE A 116 10.56 -3.34 5.15
CA PHE A 116 10.22 -4.11 6.35
C PHE A 116 9.30 -5.28 5.97
N ASN A 117 9.14 -6.24 6.89
CA ASN A 117 8.17 -7.33 6.75
C ASN A 117 6.82 -6.92 7.38
N PRO A 118 5.77 -6.66 6.58
CA PRO A 118 4.48 -6.22 7.13
C PRO A 118 3.80 -7.30 7.97
N VAL A 119 3.94 -8.58 7.63
CA VAL A 119 3.35 -9.68 8.42
C VAL A 119 3.93 -9.69 9.84
N GLU A 120 5.25 -9.59 9.96
CA GLU A 120 5.91 -9.54 11.27
C GLU A 120 5.59 -8.27 12.06
N ARG A 121 5.36 -7.15 11.38
CA ARG A 121 5.09 -5.86 12.03
C ARG A 121 3.65 -5.71 12.52
N VAL A 122 2.67 -6.33 11.86
CA VAL A 122 1.26 -6.08 12.17
C VAL A 122 0.43 -7.31 12.53
N LEU A 123 0.83 -8.53 12.15
CA LEU A 123 0.05 -9.75 12.40
C LEU A 123 0.62 -10.64 13.51
N LYS A 124 1.89 -10.44 13.88
CA LYS A 124 2.43 -10.98 15.14
C LYS A 124 2.09 -10.02 16.28
#